data_AF-A0A959X4Q8-F1
#
_entry.id   AF-A0A959X4Q8-F1
#
_cell.length_a   1.000
_cell.length_b   1.000
_cell.length_c   1.000
_cell.angle_alpha   90.00
_cell.angle_beta   90.00
_cell.angle_gamma   90.00
#
_symmetry.space_group_name_H-M   'P 1'
#
loop_
_entity.id
_entity.type
_entity.pdbx_description
1 polymer ?
#
loop_
_entity_poly.entity_id
_entity_poly.type
_entity_poly.pdbx_seq_one_letter_code
_entity_poly.pdbx_strand_id
1 'polypeptide(L)'
;MPRVAVRDGAPEPTTPAAHAPRGLRFVHPWAWWAWALSASAAVSLTANPLVIGLIAAAMVAVVLRRRPDTPWARSLKVYLFLALFIVVMRMFFQITIGGTRTGEVLFTLPSVQLPAWAAGIRLGGPVTVDGFMFALFDAIRLAAMLLCVGAANSLANPRTALKSVPAGLRDISTAVVIALSLIPQLIASLHRVRRGQRLRGGRRRGLAAVPATLIPVIEDSVESSLQLATSMEARGYGRTRVPGDRRHGTWPLLGALLAVTLGIYVLLGVPARMNGMLGLRGPAVLAVALIGIGIALTVWGMRSSGRQLGVTRYRPAPWGAPEYVVLACGLAGLAVVGFLASEFGSPQLLNPPVTPFRPPVLPPLALLSAAFFLAPGFATPPSRTDA
;
A
#
# COMPACT_ATOMS: atom_id res chain seq x y z
N MET A 1 -14.93 67.61 3.60
CA MET A 1 -14.91 66.19 4.02
C MET A 1 -16.32 65.61 3.87
N PRO A 2 -16.60 64.78 2.86
CA PRO A 2 -17.92 64.19 2.71
C PRO A 2 -18.04 62.98 3.63
N ARG A 3 -19.11 62.94 4.45
CA ARG A 3 -19.47 61.80 5.29
C ARG A 3 -19.90 60.63 4.39
N VAL A 4 -19.16 59.53 4.46
CA VAL A 4 -19.55 58.25 3.87
C VAL A 4 -20.71 57.69 4.70
N ALA A 5 -21.90 57.61 4.11
CA ALA A 5 -23.04 56.92 4.68
C ALA A 5 -22.79 55.42 4.62
N VAL A 6 -22.74 54.75 5.77
CA VAL A 6 -22.72 53.29 5.88
C VAL A 6 -24.11 52.81 5.46
N ARG A 7 -24.16 52.11 4.34
CA ARG A 7 -25.37 51.46 3.85
C ARG A 7 -25.52 50.17 4.67
N ASP A 8 -26.37 50.20 5.69
CA ASP A 8 -26.79 49.00 6.43
C ASP A 8 -27.58 48.09 5.49
N GLY A 9 -26.86 47.20 4.80
CA GLY A 9 -27.45 46.10 4.07
C GLY A 9 -28.03 45.11 5.08
N ALA A 10 -29.35 45.04 5.15
CA ALA A 10 -30.04 43.94 5.83
C ALA A 10 -29.45 42.60 5.32
N PRO A 11 -29.21 41.61 6.20
CA PRO A 11 -28.72 40.31 5.77
C PRO A 11 -29.73 39.72 4.79
N GLU A 12 -29.30 39.57 3.54
CA GLU A 12 -30.04 38.85 2.51
C GLU A 12 -30.44 37.48 3.10
N PRO A 13 -31.71 37.07 3.04
CA PRO A 13 -32.10 35.74 3.48
C PRO A 13 -31.33 34.74 2.63
N THR A 14 -30.35 34.07 3.24
CA THR A 14 -29.62 32.97 2.61
C THR A 14 -30.64 31.89 2.32
N THR A 15 -31.17 31.89 1.11
CA THR A 15 -31.99 30.81 0.60
C THR A 15 -31.14 29.54 0.77
N PRO A 16 -31.57 28.53 1.54
CA PRO A 16 -30.79 27.34 1.73
C PRO A 16 -30.50 26.78 0.35
N ALA A 17 -29.22 26.81 -0.04
CA ALA A 17 -28.77 26.41 -1.36
C ALA A 17 -29.42 25.06 -1.69
N ALA A 18 -30.31 25.09 -2.68
CA ALA A 18 -30.97 23.90 -3.20
C ALA A 18 -29.91 22.83 -3.39
N HIS A 19 -30.13 21.68 -2.74
CA HIS A 19 -29.32 20.47 -2.75
C HIS A 19 -28.34 20.44 -3.93
N ALA A 20 -27.09 20.85 -3.67
CA ALA A 20 -26.00 20.64 -4.62
C ALA A 20 -26.09 19.18 -5.08
N PRO A 21 -26.09 18.91 -6.39
CA PRO A 21 -26.23 17.55 -6.89
C PRO A 21 -25.25 16.64 -6.16
N ARG A 22 -25.68 15.42 -5.79
CA ARG A 22 -24.86 14.34 -5.17
C ARG A 22 -23.73 13.86 -6.10
N GLY A 23 -23.13 14.74 -6.89
CA GLY A 23 -22.12 14.48 -7.90
C GLY A 23 -20.72 14.69 -7.35
N LEU A 24 -19.82 13.78 -7.73
CA LEU A 24 -18.39 13.74 -7.40
C LEU A 24 -18.02 13.40 -5.94
N ARG A 25 -18.53 12.27 -5.44
CA ARG A 25 -17.95 11.65 -4.24
C ARG A 25 -16.81 10.71 -4.62
N PHE A 26 -15.58 11.08 -4.25
CA PHE A 26 -14.45 10.17 -4.30
C PHE A 26 -14.61 9.04 -3.27
N VAL A 27 -14.38 7.81 -3.70
CA VAL A 27 -14.32 6.65 -2.80
C VAL A 27 -13.19 6.85 -1.80
N HIS A 28 -13.44 6.51 -0.54
CA HIS A 28 -12.46 6.63 0.52
C HIS A 28 -11.13 5.90 0.19
N PRO A 29 -9.96 6.55 0.31
CA PRO A 29 -8.65 5.97 -0.05
C PRO A 29 -8.35 4.61 0.57
N TRP A 30 -8.66 4.43 1.86
CA TRP A 30 -8.47 3.16 2.56
C TRP A 30 -9.29 2.00 1.99
N ALA A 31 -10.43 2.24 1.34
CA ALA A 31 -11.19 1.17 0.70
C ALA A 31 -10.43 0.58 -0.50
N TRP A 32 -9.83 1.43 -1.34
CA TRP A 32 -8.98 1.00 -2.45
C TRP A 32 -7.71 0.29 -1.98
N TRP A 33 -7.10 0.78 -0.90
CA TRP A 33 -5.94 0.11 -0.28
C TRP A 33 -6.32 -1.26 0.29
N ALA A 34 -7.43 -1.37 1.01
CA ALA A 34 -7.91 -2.65 1.54
C ALA A 34 -8.18 -3.64 0.40
N TRP A 35 -8.89 -3.22 -0.65
CA TRP A 35 -9.15 -4.03 -1.83
C TRP A 35 -7.87 -4.51 -2.54
N ALA A 36 -6.91 -3.62 -2.74
CA ALA A 36 -5.62 -3.97 -3.37
C ALA A 36 -4.76 -4.90 -2.49
N LEU A 37 -4.78 -4.71 -1.16
CA LEU A 37 -4.12 -5.61 -0.22
C LEU A 37 -4.78 -6.99 -0.22
N SER A 38 -6.11 -7.07 -0.29
CA SER A 38 -6.83 -8.34 -0.46
C SER A 38 -6.46 -9.03 -1.77
N ALA A 39 -6.32 -8.29 -2.88
CA ALA A 39 -5.86 -8.84 -4.16
C ALA A 39 -4.42 -9.35 -4.08
N SER A 40 -3.50 -8.58 -3.45
CA SER A 40 -2.12 -9.00 -3.23
C SER A 40 -2.03 -10.26 -2.36
N ALA A 41 -2.83 -10.34 -1.30
CA ALA A 41 -2.92 -11.52 -0.44
C ALA A 41 -3.44 -12.73 -1.22
N ALA A 42 -4.46 -12.55 -2.07
CA ALA A 42 -4.99 -13.61 -2.92
C ALA A 42 -3.92 -14.14 -3.91
N VAL A 43 -3.18 -13.23 -4.55
CA VAL A 43 -2.04 -13.59 -5.43
C VAL A 43 -0.95 -14.35 -4.66
N SER A 44 -0.74 -14.03 -3.38
CA SER A 44 0.24 -14.75 -2.54
C SER A 44 -0.11 -16.22 -2.31
N LEU A 45 -1.40 -16.55 -2.31
CA LEU A 45 -1.90 -17.88 -1.99
C LEU A 45 -1.92 -18.83 -3.21
N THR A 46 -1.58 -18.34 -4.40
CA THR A 46 -1.62 -19.13 -5.65
C THR A 46 -0.29 -19.08 -6.41
N ALA A 47 0.10 -20.23 -6.96
CA ALA A 47 1.18 -20.36 -7.92
C ALA A 47 0.70 -20.46 -9.38
N ASN A 48 -0.61 -20.47 -9.60
CA ASN A 48 -1.20 -20.67 -10.92
C ASN A 48 -1.12 -19.36 -11.73
N PRO A 49 -0.32 -19.30 -12.81
CA PRO A 49 -0.10 -18.07 -13.57
C PRO A 49 -1.38 -17.54 -14.24
N LEU A 50 -2.34 -18.41 -14.57
CA LEU A 50 -3.61 -18.00 -15.17
C LEU A 50 -4.47 -17.23 -14.16
N VAL A 51 -4.55 -17.71 -12.92
CA VAL A 51 -5.29 -17.02 -11.84
C VAL A 51 -4.62 -15.68 -11.52
N ILE A 52 -3.29 -15.65 -11.45
CA ILE A 52 -2.53 -14.42 -11.22
C ILE A 52 -2.78 -13.41 -12.35
N GLY A 53 -2.71 -13.86 -13.61
CA GLY A 53 -2.99 -13.02 -14.78
C GLY A 53 -4.41 -12.48 -14.80
N LEU A 54 -5.40 -13.30 -14.42
CA LEU A 54 -6.81 -12.92 -14.32
C LEU A 54 -7.04 -11.84 -13.26
N ILE A 55 -6.46 -12.01 -12.05
CA ILE A 55 -6.54 -10.99 -10.99
C ILE A 55 -5.82 -9.71 -11.43
N ALA A 56 -4.62 -9.82 -12.00
CA ALA A 56 -3.88 -8.66 -12.51
C ALA A 56 -4.66 -7.90 -13.60
N ALA A 57 -5.30 -8.61 -14.52
CA ALA A 57 -6.15 -8.01 -15.55
C ALA A 57 -7.37 -7.31 -14.94
N ALA A 58 -8.04 -7.93 -13.96
CA ALA A 58 -9.15 -7.32 -13.23
C ALA A 58 -8.71 -6.02 -12.53
N MET A 59 -7.56 -6.04 -11.84
CA MET A 59 -6.99 -4.86 -11.18
C MET A 59 -6.74 -3.73 -12.19
N VAL A 60 -6.07 -4.04 -13.32
CA VAL A 60 -5.79 -3.05 -14.37
C VAL A 60 -7.08 -2.49 -14.97
N ALA A 61 -8.08 -3.34 -15.23
CA ALA A 61 -9.38 -2.90 -15.76
C ALA A 61 -10.10 -1.93 -14.79
N VAL A 62 -10.08 -2.21 -13.49
CA VAL A 62 -10.63 -1.28 -12.47
C VAL A 62 -9.87 0.04 -12.47
N VAL A 63 -8.54 0.00 -12.49
CA VAL A 63 -7.70 1.21 -12.53
C VAL A 63 -8.00 2.05 -13.78
N LEU A 64 -8.02 1.43 -14.96
CA LEU A 64 -8.28 2.15 -16.21
C LEU A 64 -9.65 2.83 -16.25
N ARG A 65 -10.64 2.27 -15.54
CA ARG A 65 -12.01 2.82 -15.48
C ARG A 65 -12.23 3.83 -14.37
N ARG A 66 -11.42 3.79 -13.29
CA ARG A 66 -11.66 4.57 -12.07
C ARG A 66 -10.52 5.51 -11.70
N ARG A 67 -9.38 5.46 -12.39
CA ARG A 67 -8.26 6.38 -12.12
C ARG A 67 -8.72 7.84 -12.29
N PRO A 68 -8.48 8.73 -11.30
CA PRO A 68 -8.76 10.15 -11.43
C PRO A 68 -7.71 10.84 -12.31
N ASP A 69 -8.03 11.96 -12.97
CA ASP A 69 -7.07 12.71 -13.79
C ASP A 69 -6.07 13.52 -12.95
N THR A 70 -5.20 12.80 -12.25
CA THR A 70 -4.16 13.37 -11.39
C THR A 70 -2.79 12.83 -11.79
N PRO A 71 -1.68 13.51 -11.46
CA PRO A 71 -0.33 13.01 -11.73
C PRO A 71 -0.11 11.58 -11.21
N TRP A 72 -0.75 11.23 -10.09
CA TRP A 72 -0.69 9.91 -9.46
C TRP A 72 -1.36 8.80 -10.27
N ALA A 73 -2.34 9.11 -11.12
CA ALA A 73 -2.98 8.11 -11.99
C ALA A 73 -2.06 7.58 -13.10
N ARG A 74 -0.96 8.28 -13.39
CA ARG A 74 0.10 7.78 -14.28
C ARG A 74 1.05 6.78 -13.61
N SER A 75 0.95 6.60 -12.29
CA SER A 75 1.79 5.65 -11.55
C SER A 75 1.63 4.21 -12.04
N LEU A 76 0.45 3.80 -12.51
CA LEU A 76 0.24 2.44 -13.03
C LEU A 76 1.26 2.05 -14.10
N LYS A 77 1.62 2.97 -15.02
CA LYS A 77 2.63 2.71 -16.07
C LYS A 77 4.01 2.44 -15.46
N VAL A 78 4.39 3.20 -14.43
CA VAL A 78 5.67 3.03 -13.72
C VAL A 78 5.70 1.69 -12.99
N TYR A 79 4.62 1.32 -12.30
CA TYR A 79 4.52 0.03 -11.62
C TYR A 79 4.50 -1.14 -12.59
N LEU A 80 3.84 -1.01 -13.75
CA LEU A 80 3.85 -2.03 -14.80
C LEU A 80 5.26 -2.21 -15.39
N PHE A 81 5.97 -1.11 -15.66
CA PHE A 81 7.36 -1.17 -16.11
C PHE A 81 8.27 -1.82 -15.06
N LEU A 82 8.11 -1.47 -13.79
CA LEU A 82 8.89 -2.06 -12.69
C LEU A 82 8.55 -3.55 -12.51
N ALA A 83 7.29 -3.93 -12.64
CA ALA A 83 6.84 -5.33 -12.60
C ALA A 83 7.46 -6.14 -13.76
N LEU A 84 7.45 -5.59 -14.97
CA LEU A 84 8.11 -6.20 -16.13
C LEU A 84 9.62 -6.32 -15.91
N PHE A 85 10.26 -5.27 -15.39
CA PHE A 85 11.67 -5.27 -15.07
C PHE A 85 12.03 -6.36 -14.05
N ILE A 86 11.20 -6.57 -13.02
CA ILE A 86 11.40 -7.67 -12.05
C ILE A 86 11.36 -9.02 -12.76
N VAL A 87 10.40 -9.25 -13.66
CA VAL A 87 10.31 -10.51 -14.41
C VAL A 87 11.54 -10.71 -15.28
N VAL A 88 11.93 -9.70 -16.07
CA VAL A 88 13.09 -9.78 -16.97
C VAL A 88 14.38 -10.02 -16.18
N MET A 89 14.61 -9.24 -15.11
CA MET A 89 15.80 -9.38 -14.27
C MET A 89 15.85 -10.75 -13.59
N ARG A 90 14.70 -11.26 -13.13
CA ARG A 90 14.62 -12.57 -12.51
C ARG A 90 14.87 -13.71 -13.50
N MET A 91 14.38 -13.58 -14.73
CA MET A 91 14.69 -14.51 -15.84
C MET A 91 16.15 -14.45 -16.23
N PHE A 92 16.71 -13.24 -16.33
CA PHE A 92 18.12 -13.06 -16.57
C PHE A 92 18.97 -13.80 -15.53
N PHE A 93 18.74 -13.57 -14.23
CA PHE A 93 19.47 -14.28 -13.18
C PHE A 93 19.24 -15.79 -13.20
N GLN A 94 18.01 -16.25 -13.44
CA GLN A 94 17.72 -17.69 -13.54
C GLN A 94 18.49 -18.36 -14.69
N ILE A 95 18.60 -17.68 -15.84
CA ILE A 95 19.31 -18.19 -17.01
C ILE A 95 20.83 -18.14 -16.78
N THR A 96 21.35 -17.07 -16.18
CA THR A 96 22.80 -16.88 -16.00
C THR A 96 23.40 -17.68 -14.85
N ILE A 97 22.65 -17.91 -13.77
CA ILE A 97 23.16 -18.63 -12.58
C ILE A 97 22.89 -20.14 -12.69
N GLY A 98 22.05 -20.56 -13.63
CA GLY A 98 21.70 -21.96 -13.81
C GLY A 98 20.86 -22.51 -12.65
N GLY A 99 19.89 -23.37 -12.95
CA GLY A 99 19.09 -24.03 -11.92
C GLY A 99 19.76 -25.32 -11.45
N THR A 100 19.75 -25.59 -10.14
CA THR A 100 20.09 -26.92 -9.58
C THR A 100 18.99 -27.96 -9.79
N ARG A 101 17.91 -27.60 -10.50
CA ARG A 101 16.75 -28.47 -10.70
C ARG A 101 17.00 -29.46 -11.82
N THR A 102 16.85 -30.74 -11.48
CA THR A 102 16.83 -31.87 -12.41
C THR A 102 15.57 -31.83 -13.26
N GLY A 103 15.71 -31.93 -14.58
CA GLY A 103 14.60 -31.88 -15.53
C GLY A 103 15.09 -31.85 -16.98
N GLU A 104 14.17 -31.75 -17.94
CA GLU A 104 14.49 -31.63 -19.36
C GLU A 104 15.27 -30.34 -19.64
N VAL A 105 16.38 -30.44 -20.36
CA VAL A 105 17.29 -29.31 -20.64
C VAL A 105 16.86 -28.64 -21.94
N LEU A 106 16.52 -27.34 -21.92
CA LEU A 106 16.26 -26.59 -23.15
C LEU A 106 17.56 -26.26 -23.89
N PHE A 107 18.53 -25.71 -23.16
CA PHE A 107 19.83 -25.31 -23.70
C PHE A 107 20.88 -25.26 -22.59
N THR A 108 22.14 -25.35 -22.98
CA THR A 108 23.28 -25.33 -22.06
C THR A 108 24.10 -24.06 -22.29
N LEU A 109 24.34 -23.29 -21.23
CA LEU A 109 25.33 -22.21 -21.28
C LEU A 109 26.71 -22.77 -20.89
N PRO A 110 27.80 -22.28 -21.51
CA PRO A 110 29.16 -22.61 -21.08
C PRO A 110 29.32 -22.26 -19.59
N SER A 111 29.63 -23.28 -18.80
CA SER A 111 29.73 -23.14 -17.35
C SER A 111 31.11 -22.63 -16.96
N VAL A 112 31.16 -21.51 -16.24
CA VAL A 112 32.39 -21.02 -15.60
C VAL A 112 32.31 -21.39 -14.12
N GLN A 113 33.25 -22.23 -13.68
CA GLN A 113 33.40 -22.55 -12.26
C GLN A 113 34.02 -21.33 -11.58
N LEU A 114 33.28 -20.73 -10.64
CA LEU A 114 33.79 -19.63 -9.83
C LEU A 114 34.87 -20.14 -8.85
N PRO A 115 35.81 -19.27 -8.42
CA PRO A 115 36.91 -19.67 -7.54
C PRO A 115 36.39 -20.18 -6.18
N ALA A 116 37.23 -20.88 -5.41
CA ALA A 116 36.83 -21.62 -4.20
C ALA A 116 36.01 -20.83 -3.15
N TRP A 117 36.13 -19.50 -3.10
CA TRP A 117 35.33 -18.62 -2.23
C TRP A 117 33.84 -18.50 -2.65
N ALA A 118 33.50 -18.92 -3.87
CA ALA A 118 32.16 -18.96 -4.44
C ALA A 118 31.81 -20.36 -5.01
N ALA A 119 32.38 -21.42 -4.42
CA ALA A 119 32.23 -22.82 -4.85
C ALA A 119 30.79 -23.39 -4.87
N GLY A 120 29.79 -22.60 -4.44
CA GLY A 120 28.36 -22.95 -4.51
C GLY A 120 27.58 -22.29 -5.65
N ILE A 121 28.17 -21.34 -6.39
CA ILE A 121 27.52 -20.61 -7.47
C ILE A 121 28.17 -21.05 -8.78
N ARG A 122 27.38 -21.65 -9.68
CA ARG A 122 27.81 -21.91 -11.05
C ARG A 122 27.31 -20.75 -11.93
N LEU A 123 28.17 -20.16 -12.73
CA LEU A 123 27.75 -19.24 -13.79
C LEU A 123 27.55 -20.08 -15.05
N GLY A 124 26.34 -20.09 -15.60
CA GLY A 124 25.94 -20.95 -16.71
C GLY A 124 25.55 -22.37 -16.28
N GLY A 125 25.54 -23.31 -17.23
CA GLY A 125 25.05 -24.68 -17.04
C GLY A 125 23.73 -24.97 -17.78
N PRO A 126 23.13 -26.15 -17.57
CA PRO A 126 21.88 -26.54 -18.22
C PRO A 126 20.70 -25.72 -17.70
N VAL A 127 19.98 -25.07 -18.61
CA VAL A 127 18.72 -24.39 -18.31
C VAL A 127 17.59 -25.39 -18.52
N THR A 128 16.97 -25.82 -17.42
CA THR A 128 15.88 -26.80 -17.45
C THR A 128 14.51 -26.14 -17.62
N VAL A 129 13.57 -26.84 -18.27
CA VAL A 129 12.17 -26.40 -18.45
C VAL A 129 11.56 -26.08 -17.10
N ASP A 130 11.72 -26.99 -16.14
CA ASP A 130 11.12 -26.90 -14.82
C ASP A 130 11.70 -25.74 -13.99
N GLY A 131 13.00 -25.46 -14.13
CA GLY A 131 13.65 -24.32 -13.50
C GLY A 131 13.17 -22.99 -14.09
N PHE A 132 13.09 -22.92 -15.42
CA PHE A 132 12.63 -21.73 -16.13
C PHE A 132 11.16 -21.41 -15.83
N MET A 133 10.27 -22.41 -15.94
CA MET A 133 8.83 -22.24 -15.65
C MET A 133 8.57 -21.85 -14.20
N PHE A 134 9.26 -22.48 -13.24
CA PHE A 134 9.11 -22.11 -11.83
C PHE A 134 9.52 -20.67 -11.56
N ALA A 135 10.69 -20.28 -12.05
CA ALA A 135 11.17 -18.93 -11.85
C ALA A 135 10.23 -17.92 -12.53
N LEU A 136 9.68 -18.25 -13.70
CA LEU A 136 8.74 -17.40 -14.43
C LEU A 136 7.44 -17.22 -13.64
N PHE A 137 6.86 -18.30 -13.14
CA PHE A 137 5.61 -18.25 -12.36
C PHE A 137 5.82 -17.50 -11.05
N ASP A 138 6.95 -17.69 -10.38
CA ASP A 138 7.26 -16.95 -9.17
C ASP A 138 7.57 -15.47 -9.45
N ALA A 139 8.21 -15.15 -10.57
CA ALA A 139 8.42 -13.79 -11.03
C ALA A 139 7.11 -13.06 -11.30
N ILE A 140 6.20 -13.69 -12.05
CA ILE A 140 4.87 -13.16 -12.36
C ILE A 140 4.07 -12.92 -11.07
N ARG A 141 4.19 -13.81 -10.08
CA ARG A 141 3.53 -13.65 -8.77
C ARG A 141 4.01 -12.38 -8.05
N LEU A 142 5.33 -12.18 -7.93
CA LEU A 142 5.89 -10.97 -7.31
C LEU A 142 5.53 -9.70 -8.10
N ALA A 143 5.58 -9.78 -9.44
CA ALA A 143 5.20 -8.70 -10.33
C ALA A 143 3.72 -8.28 -10.16
N ALA A 144 2.82 -9.26 -10.01
CA ALA A 144 1.40 -9.01 -9.76
C ALA A 144 1.14 -8.41 -8.38
N MET A 145 1.85 -8.84 -7.33
CA MET A 145 1.77 -8.19 -6.01
C MET A 145 2.20 -6.72 -6.08
N LEU A 146 3.30 -6.42 -6.78
CA LEU A 146 3.73 -5.04 -7.01
C LEU A 146 2.69 -4.25 -7.80
N LEU A 147 2.07 -4.86 -8.81
CA LEU A 147 1.00 -4.24 -9.58
C LEU A 147 -0.22 -3.90 -8.71
N CYS A 148 -0.57 -4.73 -7.73
CA CYS A 148 -1.64 -4.42 -6.76
C CYS A 148 -1.33 -3.14 -5.96
N VAL A 149 -0.07 -2.97 -5.51
CA VAL A 149 0.37 -1.73 -4.85
C VAL A 149 0.28 -0.53 -5.81
N GLY A 150 0.68 -0.72 -7.06
CA GLY A 150 0.53 0.30 -8.11
C GLY A 150 -0.92 0.70 -8.36
N ALA A 151 -1.83 -0.29 -8.38
CA ALA A 151 -3.26 -0.05 -8.51
C ALA A 151 -3.80 0.79 -7.33
N ALA A 152 -3.44 0.46 -6.09
CA ALA A 152 -3.81 1.25 -4.91
C ALA A 152 -3.36 2.71 -5.04
N ASN A 153 -2.09 2.94 -5.39
CA ASN A 153 -1.52 4.28 -5.51
C ASN A 153 -2.10 5.07 -6.71
N SER A 154 -2.55 4.39 -7.76
CA SER A 154 -3.20 5.01 -8.91
C SER A 154 -4.67 5.42 -8.64
N LEU A 155 -5.36 4.69 -7.75
CA LEU A 155 -6.76 4.91 -7.39
C LEU A 155 -6.94 5.82 -6.16
N ALA A 156 -5.98 5.80 -5.25
CA ALA A 156 -6.03 6.52 -3.98
C ALA A 156 -4.87 7.50 -3.84
N ASN A 157 -5.17 8.78 -3.60
CA ASN A 157 -4.15 9.78 -3.29
C ASN A 157 -3.55 9.54 -1.88
N PRO A 158 -2.23 9.30 -1.76
CA PRO A 158 -1.58 9.02 -0.47
C PRO A 158 -1.74 10.16 0.53
N ARG A 159 -1.75 11.42 0.08
CA ARG A 159 -1.97 12.59 0.95
C ARG A 159 -3.37 12.57 1.57
N THR A 160 -4.38 12.12 0.82
CA THR A 160 -5.76 12.01 1.31
C THR A 160 -5.91 10.81 2.26
N ALA A 161 -5.23 9.69 1.98
CA ALA A 161 -5.19 8.54 2.88
C ALA A 161 -4.64 8.94 4.26
N LEU A 162 -3.55 9.71 4.30
CA LEU A 162 -2.95 10.21 5.54
C LEU A 162 -3.88 11.13 6.35
N LYS A 163 -4.70 11.95 5.69
CA LYS A 163 -5.70 12.80 6.37
C LYS A 163 -6.82 12.00 7.04
N SER A 164 -7.06 10.78 6.56
CA SER A 164 -8.11 9.88 7.05
C SER A 164 -7.63 8.87 8.08
N VAL A 165 -6.37 8.95 8.50
CA VAL A 165 -5.77 8.09 9.52
C VAL A 165 -6.55 8.20 10.85
N PRO A 166 -6.74 7.09 11.59
CA PRO A 166 -7.42 7.12 12.88
C PRO A 166 -6.78 8.07 13.88
N ALA A 167 -7.58 8.62 14.78
CA ALA A 167 -7.14 9.67 15.69
C ALA A 167 -5.99 9.23 16.64
N GLY A 168 -5.88 7.94 16.97
CA GLY A 168 -4.74 7.42 17.75
C GLY A 168 -3.37 7.54 17.07
N LEU A 169 -3.34 7.69 15.74
CA LEU A 169 -2.11 7.88 14.96
C LEU A 169 -1.95 9.33 14.50
N ARG A 170 -2.65 10.28 15.13
CA ARG A 170 -2.68 11.67 14.70
C ARG A 170 -1.30 12.29 14.66
N ASP A 171 -0.50 12.11 15.71
CA ASP A 171 0.82 12.75 15.82
C ASP A 171 1.73 12.28 14.67
N ILE A 172 1.70 10.99 14.33
CA ILE A 172 2.41 10.42 13.18
C ILE A 172 1.85 10.98 11.87
N SER A 173 0.52 10.97 11.68
CA SER A 173 -0.10 11.45 10.45
C SER A 173 0.16 12.92 10.19
N THR A 174 0.11 13.77 11.22
CA THR A 174 0.39 15.20 11.09
C THR A 174 1.85 15.43 10.73
N ALA A 175 2.79 14.74 11.38
CA ALA A 175 4.20 14.84 11.05
C ALA A 175 4.47 14.46 9.57
N VAL A 176 3.90 13.36 9.10
CA VAL A 176 4.06 12.93 7.70
C VAL A 176 3.37 13.90 6.74
N VAL A 177 2.17 14.41 7.06
CA VAL A 177 1.47 15.39 6.21
C VAL A 177 2.24 16.72 6.14
N ILE A 178 2.81 17.18 7.25
CA ILE A 178 3.69 18.35 7.29
C ILE A 178 4.90 18.10 6.39
N ALA A 179 5.61 16.98 6.58
CA ALA A 179 6.77 16.63 5.76
C ALA A 179 6.43 16.60 4.26
N LEU A 180 5.32 15.95 3.88
CA LEU A 180 4.83 15.91 2.49
C LEU A 180 4.43 17.27 1.91
N SER A 181 4.12 18.24 2.77
CA SER A 181 3.77 19.61 2.37
C SER A 181 5.01 20.50 2.27
N LEU A 182 6.05 20.23 3.05
CA LEU A 182 7.33 20.94 3.03
C LEU A 182 8.25 20.52 1.88
N ILE A 183 8.17 19.27 1.40
CA ILE A 183 8.99 18.78 0.26
C ILE A 183 8.99 19.74 -0.96
N PRO A 184 7.84 20.18 -1.51
CA PRO A 184 7.85 21.09 -2.66
C PRO A 184 8.50 22.44 -2.33
N GLN A 185 8.39 22.91 -1.09
CA GLN A 185 9.03 24.14 -0.63
C GLN A 185 10.56 23.98 -0.55
N LEU A 186 11.04 22.84 -0.03
CA LEU A 186 12.46 22.51 0.01
C LEU A 186 13.07 22.42 -1.40
N ILE A 187 12.34 21.83 -2.36
CA ILE A 187 12.77 21.78 -3.76
C ILE A 187 12.85 23.18 -4.36
N ALA A 188 11.85 24.03 -4.11
CA ALA A 188 11.85 25.42 -4.57
C ALA A 188 13.00 26.23 -3.95
N SER A 189 13.28 26.02 -2.65
CA SER A 189 14.41 26.64 -1.94
C SER A 189 15.75 26.20 -2.52
N LEU A 190 15.93 24.89 -2.76
CA LEU A 190 17.11 24.34 -3.45
C LEU A 190 17.32 24.97 -4.83
N HIS A 191 16.26 25.12 -5.62
CA HIS A 191 16.35 25.78 -6.93
C HIS A 191 16.71 27.27 -6.81
N ARG A 192 16.15 27.97 -5.82
CA ARG A 192 16.45 29.38 -5.55
C ARG A 192 17.92 29.58 -5.16
N VAL A 193 18.43 28.76 -4.25
CA VAL A 193 19.84 28.77 -3.80
C VAL A 193 20.77 28.47 -4.97
N ARG A 194 20.51 27.40 -5.74
CA ARG A 194 21.31 27.05 -6.93
C ARG A 194 21.31 28.16 -7.98
N ARG A 195 20.17 28.83 -8.20
CA ARG A 195 20.07 29.96 -9.14
C ARG A 195 20.89 31.16 -8.66
N GLY A 196 20.80 31.52 -7.37
CA GLY A 196 21.60 32.60 -6.79
C GLY A 196 23.11 32.34 -6.87
N GLN A 197 23.54 31.11 -6.61
CA GLN A 197 24.95 30.72 -6.76
C GLN A 197 25.44 30.82 -8.20
N ARG A 198 24.63 30.40 -9.18
CA ARG A 198 24.96 30.54 -10.61
C ARG A 198 25.16 32.01 -11.00
N LEU A 199 24.32 32.92 -10.50
CA LEU A 199 24.46 34.36 -10.73
C LEU A 199 25.70 34.96 -10.05
N ARG A 200 26.15 34.37 -8.93
CA ARG A 200 27.37 34.79 -8.20
C ARG A 200 28.65 34.11 -8.71
N GLY A 201 28.63 33.49 -9.89
CA GLY A 201 29.81 32.85 -10.49
C GLY A 201 30.23 31.54 -9.83
N GLY A 202 29.31 30.84 -9.15
CA GLY A 202 29.56 29.60 -8.43
C GLY A 202 30.13 28.48 -9.31
N ARG A 203 31.46 28.35 -9.30
CA ARG A 203 32.23 27.30 -10.01
C ARG A 203 32.58 26.09 -9.15
N ARG A 204 32.12 26.03 -7.90
CA ARG A 204 32.32 24.85 -7.04
C ARG A 204 31.55 23.67 -7.62
N ARG A 205 32.26 22.60 -7.99
CA ARG A 205 31.72 21.33 -8.50
C ARG A 205 32.01 20.20 -7.51
N GLY A 206 31.22 19.14 -7.58
CA GLY A 206 31.38 17.96 -6.74
C GLY A 206 31.03 18.20 -5.26
N LEU A 207 31.66 17.43 -4.37
CA LEU A 207 31.36 17.40 -2.93
C LEU A 207 31.57 18.77 -2.25
N ALA A 208 32.47 19.61 -2.76
CA ALA A 208 32.72 20.96 -2.24
C ALA A 208 31.56 21.95 -2.49
N ALA A 209 30.61 21.62 -3.38
CA ALA A 209 29.42 22.43 -3.65
C ALA A 209 28.22 22.06 -2.74
N VAL A 210 28.31 20.92 -2.06
CA VAL A 210 27.26 20.41 -1.17
C VAL A 210 27.01 21.35 0.00
N PRO A 211 28.01 21.75 0.82
CA PRO A 211 27.76 22.64 1.95
C PRO A 211 27.22 24.01 1.52
N ALA A 212 27.71 24.56 0.40
CA ALA A 212 27.23 25.83 -0.14
C ALA A 212 25.74 25.81 -0.50
N THR A 213 25.21 24.65 -0.91
CA THR A 213 23.80 24.48 -1.28
C THR A 213 22.96 24.03 -0.10
N LEU A 214 23.50 23.16 0.75
CA LEU A 214 22.76 22.50 1.82
C LEU A 214 22.61 23.40 3.06
N ILE A 215 23.66 24.13 3.45
CA ILE A 215 23.61 25.02 4.63
C ILE A 215 22.47 26.04 4.52
N PRO A 216 22.31 26.80 3.42
CA PRO A 216 21.22 27.77 3.30
C PRO A 216 19.83 27.12 3.28
N VAL A 217 19.72 25.90 2.75
CA VAL A 217 18.44 25.18 2.71
C VAL A 217 18.08 24.64 4.09
N ILE A 218 19.08 24.19 4.87
CA ILE A 218 18.85 23.80 6.26
C ILE A 218 18.41 25.01 7.07
N GLU A 219 19.08 26.16 6.93
CA GLU A 219 18.71 27.41 7.59
C GLU A 219 17.27 27.82 7.26
N ASP A 220 16.90 27.84 5.97
CA ASP A 220 15.53 28.12 5.50
C ASP A 220 14.51 27.11 6.04
N SER A 221 14.89 25.83 6.15
CA SER A 221 14.04 24.79 6.70
C SER A 221 13.82 24.92 8.22
N VAL A 222 14.84 25.35 8.96
CA VAL A 222 14.76 25.59 10.41
C VAL A 222 13.83 26.77 10.67
N GLU A 223 14.03 27.89 9.96
CA GLU A 223 13.16 29.07 10.05
C GLU A 223 11.71 28.73 9.69
N SER A 224 11.50 28.01 8.59
CA SER A 224 10.16 27.55 8.19
C SER A 224 9.52 26.63 9.23
N SER A 225 10.30 25.77 9.89
CA SER A 225 9.79 24.89 10.95
C SER A 225 9.36 25.66 12.20
N LEU A 226 10.12 26.70 12.59
CA LEU A 226 9.81 27.59 13.70
C LEU A 226 8.53 28.42 13.41
N GLN A 227 8.41 28.96 12.20
CA GLN A 227 7.22 29.68 11.77
C GLN A 227 5.98 28.77 11.72
N LEU A 228 6.14 27.53 11.25
CA LEU A 228 5.05 26.56 11.26
C LEU A 228 4.63 26.21 12.70
N ALA A 229 5.60 25.93 13.58
CA ALA A 229 5.35 25.60 14.97
C ALA A 229 4.60 26.72 15.71
N THR A 230 5.08 27.96 15.60
CA THR A 230 4.41 29.14 16.21
C THR A 230 3.00 29.34 15.66
N SER A 231 2.79 29.18 14.35
CA SER A 231 1.45 29.26 13.75
C SER A 231 0.51 28.14 14.22
N MET A 232 1.05 26.94 14.49
CA MET A 232 0.29 25.80 14.99
C MET A 232 -0.11 26.01 16.45
N GLU A 233 0.80 26.51 17.29
CA GLU A 233 0.53 26.90 18.68
C GLU A 233 -0.53 27.99 18.77
N ALA A 234 -0.42 29.04 17.95
CA ALA A 234 -1.41 30.13 17.89
C ALA A 234 -2.81 29.65 17.49
N ARG A 235 -2.90 28.61 16.65
CA ARG A 235 -4.17 27.96 16.27
C ARG A 235 -4.66 26.93 17.30
N GLY A 236 -3.96 26.77 18.43
CA GLY A 236 -4.33 25.87 19.51
C GLY A 236 -3.96 24.39 19.27
N TYR A 237 -3.02 24.11 18.37
CA TYR A 237 -2.49 22.77 18.17
C TYR A 237 -1.81 22.27 19.46
N GLY A 238 -1.98 20.99 19.80
CA GLY A 238 -1.42 20.40 21.02
C GLY A 238 -2.32 20.46 22.27
N ARG A 239 -3.47 21.17 22.22
CA ARG A 239 -4.46 21.12 23.31
C ARG A 239 -5.10 19.74 23.41
N THR A 240 -4.79 19.01 24.48
CA THR A 240 -5.52 17.78 24.87
C THR A 240 -6.73 18.15 25.72
N ARG A 241 -7.80 17.34 25.67
CA ARG A 241 -8.99 17.58 26.53
C ARG A 241 -8.68 17.38 28.02
N VAL A 242 -7.68 16.56 28.33
CA VAL A 242 -7.23 16.25 29.69
C VAL A 242 -5.69 16.34 29.72
N PRO A 243 -5.08 17.14 30.62
CA PRO A 243 -3.64 17.14 30.85
C PRO A 243 -3.19 15.82 31.49
N GLY A 244 -2.11 15.18 31.00
CA GLY A 244 -1.44 14.05 31.67
C GLY A 244 -1.78 12.62 31.19
N ASP A 245 -2.86 12.42 30.42
CA ASP A 245 -3.41 11.07 30.13
C ASP A 245 -2.84 10.37 28.86
N ARG A 246 -1.74 10.91 28.32
CA ARG A 246 -1.16 10.49 27.02
C ARG A 246 -0.62 9.05 27.03
N ARG A 247 -0.29 8.51 28.22
CA ARG A 247 0.30 7.17 28.38
C ARG A 247 -0.70 6.03 28.22
N HIS A 248 -1.99 6.25 28.51
CA HIS A 248 -2.99 5.18 28.50
C HIS A 248 -3.36 4.68 27.09
N GLY A 249 -3.14 5.47 26.04
CA GLY A 249 -3.35 5.04 24.64
C GLY A 249 -2.24 4.15 24.08
N THR A 250 -1.02 4.22 24.62
CA THR A 250 0.16 3.53 24.06
C THR A 250 0.21 2.06 24.46
N TRP A 251 -0.16 1.75 25.70
CA TRP A 251 -0.18 0.39 26.24
C TRP A 251 -1.08 -0.59 25.48
N PRO A 252 -2.35 -0.25 25.15
CA PRO A 252 -3.20 -1.15 24.38
C PRO A 252 -2.71 -1.36 22.94
N LEU A 253 -2.04 -0.36 22.34
CA LEU A 253 -1.44 -0.50 21.01
C LEU A 253 -0.21 -1.43 21.03
N LEU A 254 0.63 -1.33 22.07
CA LEU A 254 1.74 -2.25 22.27
C LEU A 254 1.25 -3.68 22.55
N GLY A 255 0.24 -3.83 23.41
CA GLY A 255 -0.39 -5.11 23.68
C GLY A 255 -1.03 -5.72 22.43
N ALA A 256 -1.67 -4.89 21.61
CA ALA A 256 -2.20 -5.31 20.31
C ALA A 256 -1.12 -5.81 19.36
N LEU A 257 -0.01 -5.06 19.23
CA LEU A 257 1.12 -5.45 18.40
C LEU A 257 1.69 -6.80 18.85
N LEU A 258 1.95 -6.95 20.15
CA LEU A 258 2.43 -8.20 20.73
C LEU A 258 1.46 -9.36 20.46
N ALA A 259 0.16 -9.18 20.72
CA ALA A 259 -0.86 -10.21 20.50
C ALA A 259 -0.96 -10.63 19.03
N VAL A 260 -0.91 -9.69 18.08
CA VAL A 260 -0.92 -10.00 16.64
C VAL A 260 0.37 -10.72 16.24
N THR A 261 1.54 -10.24 16.67
CA THR A 261 2.82 -10.87 16.33
C THR A 261 2.92 -12.29 16.89
N LEU A 262 2.50 -12.51 18.13
CA LEU A 262 2.46 -13.83 18.75
C LEU A 262 1.44 -14.73 18.06
N GLY A 263 0.26 -14.21 17.72
CA GLY A 263 -0.76 -14.96 17.00
C GLY A 263 -0.29 -15.43 15.63
N ILE A 264 0.39 -14.57 14.86
CA ILE A 264 1.00 -14.93 13.57
C ILE A 264 2.13 -15.96 13.77
N TYR A 265 2.98 -15.77 14.78
CA TYR A 265 4.04 -16.72 15.11
C TYR A 265 3.48 -18.11 15.44
N VAL A 266 2.43 -18.19 16.26
CA VAL A 266 1.79 -19.47 16.59
C VAL A 266 1.16 -20.10 15.34
N LEU A 267 0.55 -19.28 14.47
CA LEU A 267 -0.08 -19.76 13.24
C LEU A 267 0.94 -20.38 12.25
N LEU A 268 2.13 -19.78 12.13
CA LEU A 268 3.14 -20.18 11.16
C LEU A 268 4.19 -21.13 11.73
N GLY A 269 4.50 -21.02 13.02
CA GLY A 269 5.61 -21.71 13.68
C GLY A 269 5.25 -23.04 14.32
N VAL A 270 3.95 -23.31 14.57
CA VAL A 270 3.53 -24.58 15.19
C VAL A 270 3.01 -25.53 14.10
N PRO A 271 3.73 -26.61 13.78
CA PRO A 271 3.28 -27.58 12.78
C PRO A 271 1.97 -28.24 13.24
N ALA A 272 0.96 -28.25 12.37
CA ALA A 272 -0.39 -28.77 12.62
C ALA A 272 -0.44 -30.23 13.11
N ARG A 273 0.66 -30.97 12.98
CA ARG A 273 0.81 -32.36 13.42
C ARG A 273 1.09 -32.50 14.93
N MET A 274 1.47 -31.43 15.64
CA MET A 274 1.59 -31.40 17.11
C MET A 274 0.23 -31.15 17.77
N ASN A 275 -0.75 -32.02 17.54
CA ASN A 275 -2.03 -32.02 18.28
C ASN A 275 -1.93 -32.72 19.65
N GLY A 276 -0.73 -33.05 20.13
CA GLY A 276 -0.53 -33.87 21.32
C GLY A 276 0.08 -33.12 22.50
N MET A 277 -0.76 -32.47 23.31
CA MET A 277 -0.55 -32.31 24.76
C MET A 277 -1.84 -31.83 25.46
N LEU A 278 -2.73 -31.12 24.75
CA LEU A 278 -3.98 -30.55 25.31
C LEU A 278 -5.27 -30.98 24.60
N GLY A 279 -5.22 -31.92 23.64
CA GLY A 279 -6.41 -32.53 23.01
C GLY A 279 -7.31 -31.59 22.17
N LEU A 280 -7.04 -30.29 22.16
CA LEU A 280 -7.73 -29.32 21.31
C LEU A 280 -7.06 -29.28 19.93
N ARG A 281 -7.85 -28.95 18.89
CA ARG A 281 -7.40 -28.37 17.61
C ARG A 281 -6.70 -27.00 17.80
N GLY A 282 -5.92 -26.89 18.89
CA GLY A 282 -5.71 -25.72 19.73
C GLY A 282 -4.72 -24.65 19.25
N PRO A 283 -3.63 -24.95 18.52
CA PRO A 283 -2.71 -23.88 18.13
C PRO A 283 -3.33 -22.91 17.11
N ALA A 284 -4.16 -23.41 16.19
CA ALA A 284 -4.90 -22.58 15.25
C ALA A 284 -5.98 -21.72 15.94
N VAL A 285 -6.73 -22.31 16.88
CA VAL A 285 -7.75 -21.57 17.66
C VAL A 285 -7.08 -20.50 18.53
N LEU A 286 -5.96 -20.82 19.17
CA LEU A 286 -5.18 -19.88 19.97
C LEU A 286 -4.58 -18.76 19.10
N ALA A 287 -4.04 -19.08 17.92
CA ALA A 287 -3.57 -18.08 16.97
C ALA A 287 -4.69 -17.13 16.53
N VAL A 288 -5.86 -17.67 16.15
CA VAL A 288 -7.03 -16.88 15.76
C VAL A 288 -7.52 -16.03 16.92
N ALA A 289 -7.56 -16.56 18.14
CA ALA A 289 -7.95 -15.83 19.34
C ALA A 289 -6.96 -14.69 19.64
N LEU A 290 -5.65 -14.94 19.59
CA LEU A 290 -4.62 -13.92 19.80
C LEU A 290 -4.68 -12.80 18.75
N ILE A 291 -4.87 -13.16 17.47
CA ILE A 291 -5.08 -12.18 16.39
C ILE A 291 -6.36 -11.37 16.64
N GLY A 292 -7.46 -12.04 17.02
CA GLY A 292 -8.73 -11.39 17.35
C GLY A 292 -8.62 -10.42 18.52
N ILE A 293 -7.95 -10.82 19.60
CA ILE A 293 -7.65 -9.98 20.77
C ILE A 293 -6.77 -8.80 20.33
N GLY A 294 -5.75 -9.03 19.52
CA GLY A 294 -4.88 -7.99 19.00
C GLY A 294 -5.63 -6.95 18.16
N ILE A 295 -6.54 -7.38 17.29
CA ILE A 295 -7.42 -6.49 16.52
C ILE A 295 -8.34 -5.70 17.47
N ALA A 296 -8.95 -6.36 18.45
CA ALA A 296 -9.84 -5.71 19.42
C ALA A 296 -9.10 -4.65 20.25
N LEU A 297 -7.89 -4.96 20.75
CA LEU A 297 -7.02 -4.03 21.46
C LEU A 297 -6.57 -2.86 20.58
N THR A 298 -6.32 -3.10 19.28
CA THR A 298 -6.00 -2.03 18.32
C THR A 298 -7.17 -1.07 18.19
N VAL A 299 -8.38 -1.59 17.96
CA VAL A 299 -9.59 -0.76 17.83
C VAL A 299 -9.89 -0.01 19.12
N TRP A 300 -9.73 -0.65 20.28
CA TRP A 300 -9.91 -0.05 21.58
C TRP A 300 -8.87 1.07 21.85
N GLY A 301 -7.58 0.78 21.67
CA GLY A 301 -6.49 1.75 21.83
C GLY A 301 -6.61 2.94 20.88
N MET A 302 -7.05 2.72 19.64
CA MET A 302 -7.33 3.79 18.68
C MET A 302 -8.53 4.65 19.10
N ARG A 303 -9.61 4.04 19.59
CA ARG A 303 -10.81 4.77 20.04
C ARG A 303 -10.56 5.55 21.32
N SER A 304 -9.87 4.97 22.31
CA SER A 304 -9.53 5.65 23.56
C SER A 304 -8.65 6.87 23.30
N SER A 305 -7.58 6.71 22.53
CA SER A 305 -6.70 7.81 22.09
C SER A 305 -7.46 8.87 21.30
N GLY A 306 -8.45 8.46 20.49
CA GLY A 306 -9.28 9.37 19.72
C GLY A 306 -10.22 10.25 20.54
N ARG A 307 -10.73 9.75 21.69
CA ARG A 307 -11.67 10.49 22.55
C ARG A 307 -11.01 11.60 23.35
N GLN A 308 -9.72 11.45 23.67
CA GLN A 308 -8.90 12.42 24.40
C GLN A 308 -8.55 13.67 23.56
N LEU A 309 -8.70 13.58 22.24
CA LEU A 309 -8.29 14.60 21.30
C LEU A 309 -9.43 15.60 21.02
N GLY A 310 -9.26 16.85 21.46
CA GLY A 310 -10.20 17.95 21.21
C GLY A 310 -9.99 18.62 19.85
N VAL A 311 -10.24 17.90 18.75
CA VAL A 311 -10.03 18.46 17.40
C VAL A 311 -11.28 18.35 16.54
N THR A 312 -11.55 19.45 15.84
CA THR A 312 -12.59 19.57 14.84
C THR A 312 -12.06 19.09 13.49
N ARG A 313 -12.80 18.24 12.78
CA ARG A 313 -12.48 17.83 11.41
C ARG A 313 -13.17 18.78 10.44
N TYR A 314 -12.38 19.55 9.68
CA TYR A 314 -12.90 20.58 8.77
C TYR A 314 -13.83 20.05 7.66
N ARG A 315 -13.79 18.75 7.32
CA ARG A 315 -14.77 18.02 6.49
C ARG A 315 -14.40 16.53 6.50
N PRO A 316 -15.04 15.67 7.32
CA PRO A 316 -14.73 14.24 7.29
C PRO A 316 -15.17 13.66 5.94
N ALA A 317 -14.31 12.88 5.29
CA ALA A 317 -14.74 12.05 4.16
C ALA A 317 -15.72 11.01 4.71
N PRO A 318 -17.01 11.03 4.31
CA PRO A 318 -17.95 10.04 4.82
C PRO A 318 -17.52 8.65 4.32
N TRP A 319 -17.76 7.63 5.14
CA TRP A 319 -17.74 6.23 4.70
C TRP A 319 -19.17 5.87 4.29
N GLY A 320 -19.37 5.28 3.12
CA GLY A 320 -20.69 5.01 2.56
C GLY A 320 -20.76 3.68 1.85
N ALA A 321 -21.88 3.45 1.16
CA ALA A 321 -22.13 2.21 0.45
C ALA A 321 -21.03 1.83 -0.57
N PRO A 322 -20.49 2.75 -1.40
CA PRO A 322 -19.43 2.39 -2.35
C PRO A 322 -18.17 1.85 -1.68
N GLU A 323 -17.77 2.41 -0.53
CA GLU A 323 -16.61 1.94 0.22
C GLU A 323 -16.81 0.52 0.77
N TYR A 324 -18.00 0.22 1.30
CA TYR A 324 -18.33 -1.13 1.76
C TYR A 324 -18.35 -2.14 0.62
N VAL A 325 -18.88 -1.76 -0.55
CA VAL A 325 -18.89 -2.63 -1.73
C VAL A 325 -17.46 -2.96 -2.18
N VAL A 326 -16.57 -1.96 -2.26
CA VAL A 326 -15.16 -2.16 -2.63
C VAL A 326 -14.47 -3.12 -1.64
N LEU A 327 -14.68 -2.91 -0.35
CA LEU A 327 -14.10 -3.73 0.71
C LEU A 327 -14.65 -5.15 0.71
N ALA A 328 -15.97 -5.30 0.59
CA ALA A 328 -16.64 -6.60 0.51
C ALA A 328 -16.19 -7.39 -0.73
N CYS A 329 -16.07 -6.74 -1.89
CA CYS A 329 -15.58 -7.36 -3.11
C CYS A 329 -14.12 -7.82 -2.97
N GLY A 330 -13.25 -7.00 -2.38
CA GLY A 330 -11.86 -7.38 -2.11
C GLY A 330 -11.75 -8.58 -1.18
N LEU A 331 -12.49 -8.56 -0.06
CA LEU A 331 -12.52 -9.67 0.90
C LEU A 331 -13.16 -10.93 0.33
N ALA A 332 -14.23 -10.81 -0.47
CA ALA A 332 -14.87 -11.95 -1.14
C ALA A 332 -13.91 -12.61 -2.15
N GLY A 333 -13.21 -11.83 -2.97
CA GLY A 333 -12.20 -12.34 -3.89
C GLY A 333 -11.07 -13.08 -3.15
N LEU A 334 -10.59 -12.52 -2.04
CA LEU A 334 -9.61 -13.17 -1.17
C LEU A 334 -10.17 -14.45 -0.52
N ALA A 335 -11.41 -14.44 -0.03
CA ALA A 335 -12.03 -15.59 0.60
C ALA A 335 -12.21 -16.76 -0.37
N VAL A 336 -12.57 -16.49 -1.63
CA VAL A 336 -12.67 -17.53 -2.68
C VAL A 336 -11.31 -18.18 -2.94
N VAL A 337 -10.23 -17.38 -3.07
CA VAL A 337 -8.89 -17.93 -3.26
C VAL A 337 -8.39 -18.64 -2.00
N GLY A 338 -8.67 -18.11 -0.82
CA GLY A 338 -8.35 -18.74 0.46
C GLY A 338 -9.08 -20.07 0.65
N PHE A 339 -10.36 -20.16 0.25
CA PHE A 339 -11.12 -21.41 0.25
C PHE A 339 -10.51 -22.44 -0.71
N LEU A 340 -10.17 -22.02 -1.94
CA LEU A 340 -9.49 -22.89 -2.91
C LEU A 340 -8.11 -23.36 -2.42
N ALA A 341 -7.42 -22.55 -1.62
CA ALA A 341 -6.12 -22.89 -1.04
C ALA A 341 -6.23 -23.77 0.23
N SER A 342 -7.41 -23.86 0.83
CA SER A 342 -7.66 -24.66 2.03
C SER A 342 -7.79 -26.16 1.74
N GLU A 343 -7.71 -26.99 2.79
CA GLU A 343 -7.88 -28.45 2.70
C GLU A 343 -9.26 -28.86 2.14
N PHE A 344 -10.28 -28.03 2.33
CA PHE A 344 -11.64 -28.25 1.81
C PHE A 344 -11.79 -27.87 0.34
N GLY A 345 -10.80 -27.17 -0.22
CA GLY A 345 -10.78 -26.73 -1.60
C GLY A 345 -10.04 -27.71 -2.52
N SER A 346 -9.42 -27.17 -3.56
CA SER A 346 -8.59 -27.90 -4.51
C SER A 346 -7.21 -27.26 -4.58
N PRO A 347 -6.39 -27.37 -3.51
CA PRO A 347 -5.10 -26.67 -3.39
C PRO A 347 -4.12 -27.04 -4.50
N GLN A 348 -4.28 -28.25 -5.07
CA GLN A 348 -3.52 -28.76 -6.21
C GLN A 348 -3.75 -27.94 -7.49
N LEU A 349 -4.93 -27.33 -7.67
CA LEU A 349 -5.23 -26.47 -8.83
C LEU A 349 -4.62 -25.07 -8.70
N LEU A 350 -4.45 -24.57 -7.47
CA LEU A 350 -3.78 -23.29 -7.21
C LEU A 350 -2.26 -23.41 -7.18
N ASN A 351 -1.74 -24.57 -6.77
CA ASN A 351 -0.31 -24.84 -6.67
C ASN A 351 0.04 -26.11 -7.48
N PRO A 352 -0.01 -26.04 -8.82
CA PRO A 352 0.32 -27.19 -9.66
C PRO A 352 1.79 -27.61 -9.44
N PRO A 353 2.08 -28.91 -9.29
CA PRO A 353 3.45 -29.39 -9.20
C PRO A 353 4.18 -29.06 -10.50
N VAL A 354 5.40 -28.51 -10.36
CA VAL A 354 6.20 -28.08 -11.52
C VAL A 354 6.99 -29.25 -12.13
N THR A 355 7.04 -30.40 -11.46
CA THR A 355 7.78 -31.60 -11.88
C THR A 355 6.87 -32.84 -11.81
N PRO A 356 6.52 -33.49 -12.93
CA PRO A 356 6.69 -33.06 -14.33
C PRO A 356 5.77 -31.89 -14.70
N PHE A 357 6.21 -31.02 -15.62
CA PHE A 357 5.41 -29.88 -16.09
C PHE A 357 4.05 -30.33 -16.63
N ARG A 358 2.97 -29.79 -16.05
CA ARG A 358 1.62 -29.90 -16.57
C ARG A 358 1.08 -28.50 -16.85
N PRO A 359 0.39 -28.28 -17.98
CA PRO A 359 -0.20 -26.98 -18.27
C PRO A 359 -1.19 -26.60 -17.15
N PRO A 360 -1.13 -25.36 -16.64
CA PRO A 360 -2.02 -24.93 -15.57
C PRO A 360 -3.47 -24.91 -16.09
N VAL A 361 -4.37 -25.54 -15.34
CA VAL A 361 -5.81 -25.49 -15.62
C VAL A 361 -6.41 -24.32 -14.83
N LEU A 362 -7.36 -23.60 -15.42
CA LEU A 362 -8.07 -22.53 -14.74
C LEU A 362 -9.24 -23.12 -13.92
N PRO A 363 -9.21 -23.07 -12.57
CA PRO A 363 -10.36 -23.51 -11.80
C PRO A 363 -11.53 -22.54 -12.01
N PRO A 364 -12.77 -23.05 -12.23
CA PRO A 364 -13.93 -22.19 -12.52
C PRO A 364 -14.25 -21.25 -11.36
N LEU A 365 -13.99 -21.65 -10.11
CA LEU A 365 -14.14 -20.79 -8.94
C LEU A 365 -13.16 -19.60 -8.93
N ALA A 366 -12.01 -19.68 -9.60
CA ALA A 366 -11.12 -18.52 -9.73
C ALA A 366 -11.68 -17.44 -10.68
N LEU A 367 -12.63 -17.79 -11.56
CA LEU A 367 -13.36 -16.78 -12.33
C LEU A 367 -14.23 -15.91 -11.40
N LEU A 368 -14.82 -16.51 -10.36
CA LEU A 368 -15.59 -15.76 -9.37
C LEU A 368 -14.70 -14.80 -8.58
N SER A 369 -13.48 -15.21 -8.20
CA SER A 369 -12.58 -14.31 -7.47
C SER A 369 -12.19 -13.10 -8.31
N ALA A 370 -11.86 -13.28 -9.59
CA ALA A 370 -11.59 -12.15 -10.46
C ALA A 370 -12.83 -11.30 -10.76
N ALA A 371 -14.01 -11.92 -10.88
CA ALA A 371 -15.26 -11.18 -11.00
C ALA A 371 -15.48 -10.26 -9.78
N PHE A 372 -15.22 -10.76 -8.56
CA PHE A 372 -15.25 -9.94 -7.35
C PHE A 372 -14.21 -8.82 -7.40
N PHE A 373 -12.96 -9.09 -7.80
CA PHE A 373 -11.96 -8.02 -7.93
C PHE A 373 -12.32 -6.99 -9.01
N LEU A 374 -13.04 -7.39 -10.07
CA LEU A 374 -13.48 -6.51 -11.15
C LEU A 374 -14.73 -5.67 -10.79
N ALA A 375 -15.62 -6.21 -9.93
CA ALA A 375 -16.91 -5.62 -9.60
C ALA A 375 -16.85 -4.14 -9.11
N PRO A 376 -15.88 -3.71 -8.27
CA PRO A 376 -15.71 -2.31 -7.90
C PRO A 376 -15.57 -1.35 -9.09
N GLY A 377 -15.02 -1.84 -10.21
CA GLY A 377 -14.90 -1.08 -11.46
C GLY A 377 -16.25 -0.71 -12.08
N PHE A 378 -17.34 -1.38 -11.70
CA PHE A 378 -18.70 -1.09 -12.17
C PHE A 378 -19.57 -0.46 -11.06
N ALA A 379 -19.44 -0.95 -9.82
CA ALA A 379 -20.33 -0.58 -8.71
C ALA A 379 -20.00 0.77 -8.05
N THR A 380 -18.78 1.29 -8.22
CA THR A 380 -18.41 2.58 -7.63
C THR A 380 -18.84 3.77 -8.50
N PRO A 381 -19.01 4.99 -7.94
CA PRO A 381 -19.28 6.19 -8.75
C PRO A 381 -18.06 6.56 -9.61
N PRO A 382 -18.26 7.12 -10.83
CA PRO A 382 -17.15 7.56 -11.68
C PRO A 382 -16.38 8.71 -11.02
N SER A 383 -15.06 8.70 -11.18
CA SER A 383 -14.14 9.73 -10.67
C SER A 383 -14.06 10.97 -11.56
N ARG A 384 -14.96 11.12 -12.54
CA ARG A 384 -14.79 12.05 -13.65
C ARG A 384 -14.92 13.51 -13.22
N THR A 385 -13.80 14.21 -13.18
CA THR A 385 -13.70 15.67 -13.26
C THR A 385 -13.56 16.06 -14.73
N ASP A 386 -14.68 16.07 -15.46
CA ASP A 386 -14.78 16.87 -16.69
C ASP A 386 -15.57 18.12 -16.33
N ALA A 387 -14.83 19.18 -16.01
CA ALA A 387 -15.27 20.57 -16.07
C ALA A 387 -14.14 21.36 -16.73
#